data_AF-A0A4P8KBZ0-F1
#
_entry.id   AF-A0A4P8KBZ0-F1
#
_cell.length_a   1.000
_cell.length_b   1.000
_cell.length_c   1.000
_cell.angle_alpha   90.00
_cell.angle_beta   90.00
_cell.angle_gamma   90.00
#
_symmetry.space_group_name_H-M   'P 1'
#
loop_
_entity.id
_entity.type
_entity.pdbx_description
1 polymer ?
#
loop_
_entity_poly.entity_id
_entity_poly.type
_entity_poly.pdbx_seq_one_letter_code
_entity_poly.pdbx_strand_id
1 'polypeptide(L)' 'MRINELEYDILNEIAKKNFNNLTHQFFKASKAEFEESIEILKESGFIQGSIFEGNGSLRNPFRFFFLSDAGEAVLNRCVS' A
#
# COMPACT_ATOMS: atom_id res chain seq x y z
N MET A 1 12.90 4.47 -10.92
CA MET A 1 11.59 3.82 -11.04
C MET A 1 10.53 4.91 -11.03
N ARG A 2 9.59 4.89 -11.99
CA ARG A 2 8.38 5.74 -11.92
C ARG A 2 7.27 4.83 -11.40
N ILE A 3 6.60 5.26 -10.34
CA ILE A 3 5.40 4.59 -9.83
C ILE A 3 4.17 5.19 -10.52
N ASN A 4 3.09 4.43 -10.60
CA ASN A 4 1.81 4.91 -11.12
C ASN A 4 1.00 5.64 -10.02
N GLU A 5 -0.17 6.19 -10.39
CA GLU A 5 -1.04 6.94 -9.47
C GLU A 5 -1.55 6.08 -8.30
N LEU A 6 -1.98 4.85 -8.58
CA LEU A 6 -2.47 3.92 -7.55
C LEU A 6 -1.38 3.53 -6.56
N GLU A 7 -0.18 3.23 -7.04
CA GLU A 7 1.00 2.93 -6.22
C GLU A 7 1.40 4.12 -5.34
N TYR A 8 1.34 5.34 -5.89
CA TYR A 8 1.59 6.58 -5.14
C TYR A 8 0.57 6.76 -4.01
N ASP A 9 -0.72 6.60 -4.31
CA ASP A 9 -1.79 6.75 -3.32
C ASP A 9 -1.69 5.71 -2.20
N ILE A 10 -1.35 4.46 -2.54
CA ILE A 10 -1.10 3.41 -1.56
C ILE A 10 0.08 3.77 -0.65
N LEU A 11 1.22 4.19 -1.21
CA LEU A 11 2.38 4.62 -0.42
C LEU A 11 2.04 5.80 0.49
N ASN A 12 1.26 6.76 0.00
CA ASN A 12 0.84 7.93 0.75
C ASN A 12 -0.03 7.56 1.96
N GLU A 13 -0.98 6.63 1.80
CA GLU A 13 -1.79 6.14 2.92
C GLU A 13 -0.95 5.33 3.93
N ILE A 14 0.05 4.56 3.46
CA ILE A 14 1.01 3.88 4.34
C ILE A 14 1.85 4.89 5.13
N ALA A 15 2.37 5.94 4.49
CA ALA A 15 3.14 7.01 5.14
C ALA A 15 2.34 7.73 6.23
N LYS A 16 1.05 7.96 5.98
CA LYS A 16 0.10 8.54 6.95
C LYS A 16 -0.40 7.56 8.01
N LYS A 17 -0.04 6.28 7.91
CA LYS A 17 -0.51 5.17 8.77
C LYS A 17 -2.03 4.97 8.72
N ASN A 18 -2.66 5.29 7.59
CA ASN A 18 -4.08 5.15 7.35
C ASN A 18 -4.45 3.74 6.86
N PHE A 19 -4.05 2.70 7.60
CA PHE A 19 -4.16 1.32 7.10
C PHE A 19 -5.60 0.84 6.81
N ASN A 20 -6.61 1.48 7.40
CA ASN A 20 -8.02 1.19 7.08
C ASN A 20 -8.39 1.53 5.63
N ASN A 21 -7.69 2.50 5.02
CA ASN A 21 -7.91 2.90 3.63
C ASN A 21 -7.25 1.94 2.63
N LEU A 22 -6.39 1.01 3.10
CA LEU A 22 -5.71 0.03 2.24
C LEU A 22 -6.65 -1.09 1.79
N THR A 23 -7.62 -0.70 0.96
CA THR A 23 -8.61 -1.55 0.33
C THR A 23 -8.82 -1.10 -1.11
N HIS A 24 -8.99 -2.05 -2.03
CA HIS A 24 -9.26 -1.75 -3.45
C HIS A 24 -10.48 -0.81 -3.64
N GLN A 25 -11.49 -0.91 -2.78
CA GLN A 25 -12.70 -0.08 -2.85
C GLN A 25 -12.41 1.40 -2.56
N PHE A 26 -11.56 1.69 -1.59
CA PHE A 26 -11.17 3.07 -1.25
C PHE A 26 -10.50 3.76 -2.44
N PHE A 27 -9.60 3.05 -3.12
CA PHE A 27 -8.88 3.54 -4.30
C PHE A 27 -9.67 3.43 -5.62
N LYS A 28 -10.91 2.93 -5.58
CA LYS A 28 -11.75 2.68 -6.76
C LYS A 28 -11.06 1.83 -7.83
N ALA A 29 -10.23 0.89 -7.40
CA ALA A 29 -9.50 -0.05 -8.25
C ALA A 29 -10.14 -1.46 -8.20
N SER A 30 -9.85 -2.30 -9.19
CA SER A 30 -10.18 -3.73 -9.06
C SER A 30 -9.33 -4.38 -7.96
N LYS A 31 -9.81 -5.50 -7.42
CA LYS A 31 -9.07 -6.26 -6.41
C LYS A 31 -7.69 -6.70 -6.94
N ALA A 32 -7.63 -7.17 -8.18
CA ALA A 32 -6.40 -7.64 -8.80
C ALA A 32 -5.37 -6.52 -8.98
N GLU A 33 -5.78 -5.35 -9.51
CA GLU A 33 -4.89 -4.20 -9.68
C GLU A 33 -4.32 -3.70 -8.34
N PHE A 34 -5.15 -3.69 -7.29
CA PHE A 34 -4.72 -3.29 -5.96
C PHE A 34 -3.70 -4.27 -5.35
N GLU A 35 -3.97 -5.58 -5.44
CA GLU A 35 -3.07 -6.61 -4.93
C GLU A 35 -1.74 -6.62 -5.69
N GLU A 36 -1.79 -6.47 -7.02
CA GLU A 36 -0.59 -6.35 -7.87
C GLU A 36 0.24 -5.11 -7.50
N SER A 37 -0.41 -3.96 -7.32
CA SER A 37 0.29 -2.73 -6.92
C SER A 37 0.98 -2.87 -5.56
N ILE A 38 0.34 -3.54 -4.59
CA ILE A 38 0.95 -3.82 -3.28
C ILE A 38 2.20 -4.71 -3.43
N GLU A 39 2.14 -5.76 -4.26
CA GLU A 39 3.32 -6.62 -4.48
C GLU A 39 4.44 -5.90 -5.22
N ILE A 40 4.13 -5.08 -6.24
CA ILE A 40 5.14 -4.25 -6.93
C ILE A 40 5.87 -3.34 -5.93
N LEU A 41 5.15 -2.69 -5.03
CA LEU A 41 5.74 -1.83 -3.99
C LEU A 41 6.63 -2.61 -3.01
N LYS A 42 6.27 -3.86 -2.69
CA LYS A 42 7.06 -4.76 -1.83
C LYS A 42 8.32 -5.25 -2.53
N GLU A 43 8.20 -5.73 -3.77
CA GLU A 43 9.33 -6.20 -4.59
C GLU A 43 10.34 -5.08 -4.87
N SER A 44 9.84 -3.86 -5.00
CA SER A 44 10.67 -2.66 -5.15
C SER A 44 11.37 -2.22 -3.86
N GLY A 45 11.05 -2.84 -2.73
CA GLY A 45 11.61 -2.53 -1.41
C GLY A 45 11.11 -1.20 -0.83
N PHE A 46 9.99 -0.65 -1.32
CA PHE A 46 9.41 0.59 -0.80
C PHE A 46 8.61 0.36 0.46
N ILE A 47 7.98 -0.82 0.59
CA ILE A 47 7.21 -1.20 1.76
C ILE A 47 7.53 -2.61 2.21
N GLN A 48 7.29 -2.88 3.49
CA GLN A 48 7.23 -4.23 4.06
C GLN A 48 5.92 -4.38 4.81
N GLY A 49 5.33 -5.57 4.84
CA GLY A 49 4.06 -5.81 5.53
C GLY A 49 3.08 -6.64 4.71
N SER A 50 1.86 -6.78 5.24
CA SER A 50 0.82 -7.61 4.65
C SER A 50 -0.60 -7.19 5.09
N ILE A 51 -1.57 -7.62 4.30
CA ILE A 51 -3.00 -7.55 4.59
C ILE A 51 -3.46 -8.97 4.97
N PHE A 52 -4.10 -9.10 6.12
CA PHE A 52 -4.71 -10.32 6.62
C PHE A 52 -6.21 -10.15 6.59
N GLU A 53 -6.88 -10.84 5.67
CA GLU A 53 -8.33 -10.85 5.60
C GLU A 53 -8.93 -11.68 6.74
N GLY A 54 -10.14 -11.32 7.16
CA GLY A 54 -10.87 -12.07 8.18
C GLY A 54 -11.18 -13.49 7.69
N ASN A 55 -10.81 -14.51 8.46
CA ASN A 55 -10.96 -15.92 8.09
C ASN A 55 -11.71 -16.75 9.16
N GLY A 56 -12.60 -16.10 9.93
CA GLY A 56 -13.35 -16.72 11.03
C GLY A 56 -12.56 -16.83 12.34
N SER A 57 -11.25 -17.07 12.27
CA SER A 57 -10.34 -16.93 13.42
C SER A 57 -9.98 -15.47 13.67
N LEU A 58 -9.77 -14.71 12.59
CA LEU A 58 -9.65 -13.26 12.63
C LEU A 58 -11.01 -12.63 12.25
N ARG A 59 -11.65 -11.93 13.20
CA ARG A 59 -12.96 -11.31 12.95
C ARG A 59 -12.92 -10.14 11.97
N ASN A 60 -11.88 -9.32 12.08
CA ASN A 60 -11.73 -8.10 11.29
C ASN A 60 -10.41 -8.15 10.52
N PRO A 61 -10.36 -7.68 9.27
CA PRO A 61 -9.11 -7.60 8.54
C PRO A 61 -8.06 -6.82 9.33
N PHE A 62 -6.83 -7.34 9.33
CA PHE A 62 -5.69 -6.72 9.97
C PHE A 62 -4.67 -6.32 8.91
N ARG A 63 -4.17 -5.09 8.96
CA ARG A 63 -3.28 -4.53 7.95
C ARG A 63 -2.13 -3.86 8.67
N PHE A 64 -0.91 -4.17 8.25
CA PHE A 64 0.28 -3.48 8.75
C PHE A 64 1.28 -3.33 7.62
N PHE A 65 1.88 -2.14 7.55
CA PHE A 65 2.95 -1.84 6.63
C PHE A 65 3.98 -0.93 7.28
N PHE A 66 5.22 -1.09 6.86
CA PHE A 66 6.35 -0.23 7.15
C PHE A 66 6.78 0.41 5.84
N LEU A 67 6.89 1.73 5.83
CA LEU A 67 7.50 2.48 4.74
C LEU A 67 9.01 2.46 4.91
N SER A 68 9.76 2.14 3.85
CA SER A 68 11.22 2.24 3.86
C SER A 68 11.68 3.65 3.49
N ASP A 69 12.95 3.98 3.79
CA ASP A 69 13.57 5.24 3.37
C ASP A 69 13.51 5.44 1.84
N ALA A 70 13.58 4.34 1.08
CA ALA A 70 13.44 4.38 -0.37
C ALA A 70 12.01 4.75 -0.79
N GLY A 71 10.99 4.20 -0.14
CA GLY A 71 9.59 4.56 -0.37
C GLY A 71 9.29 6.02 -0.01
N GLU A 72 9.83 6.51 1.11
CA GLU A 72 9.71 7.91 1.52
C GLU A 72 10.40 8.85 0.52
N ALA A 73 11.58 8.48 0.01
CA ALA A 73 12.27 9.25 -1.02
C ALA A 73 11.49 9.33 -2.34
N VAL A 74 10.73 8.30 -2.71
CA VAL A 74 9.87 8.35 -3.91
C VAL A 74 8.71 9.31 -3.71
N LEU A 75 8.02 9.25 -2.57
CA LEU A 75 6.93 10.19 -2.25
C LEU A 75 7.40 11.64 -2.32
N ASN A 76 8.55 11.95 -1.72
CA ASN A 76 9.10 13.31 -1.69
C ASN A 76 9.51 13.85 -3.07
N ARG A 77 9.86 12.98 -4.03
CA ARG A 77 10.20 13.38 -5.41
C ARG A 77 8.97 13.66 -6.28
N CYS A 78 7.80 13.14 -5.91
CA CYS A 78 6.56 13.33 -6.65
C CYS A 78 5.79 14.61 -6.23
N VAL A 79 6.22 15.26 -5.14
CA VAL A 79 5.62 16.51 -4.61
C VAL A 79 6.32 17.78 -5.16
N SER A 80 7.38 17.63 -5.96
CA SER A 80 8.13 18.71 -6.63
C SER A 80 7.85 18.79 -8.12
#